data_AF-C0QR43-F1
#
_entry.id   AF-C0QR43-F1
#
_cell.length_a   1.000
_cell.length_b   1.000
_cell.length_c   1.000
_cell.angle_alpha   90.00
_cell.angle_beta   90.00
_cell.angle_gamma   90.00
#
_symmetry.space_group_name_H-M   'P 1'
#
loop_
_entity.id
_entity.type
_entity.pdbx_description
1 polymer ?
#
loop_
_entity_poly.entity_id
_entity_poly.type
_entity_poly.pdbx_seq_one_letter_code
_entity_poly.pdbx_strand_id
1 'polypeptide(L)'
;MENFFKFFGLKDDPFRVTPDIEYFYMSQAHKDVLDALEYLYHTGEGFAVIIGEPGTGKTTTVKKFLANHPYEILYAYIIFPSFYPLEMLRAILREFGVKTSPEEAESDLFAKLKEFLIKKKEEGHKVFIIVDEAQNLPIETMEELRILSNLETNREKLLQIVLTGQTELEKKINMPELRQLKERITVVAKLRNLDFNETVDYIKYKLEKAGNPKIHIPWYIYRLIFKYSQGNFRKINLIMRRTLMAAYVDESKKIKYKHLKEALKTLGFYEEAKEKKKLKYLALASVILAILLGLTGTFSWFLYAIATGEKKINSEPAQYKNMTKTQHTQHLKAETRGEKKKVHPPLKPEEQIKEFIKRWKNSWETQDFLRYISYYCKDFRWAGGGIEKWEKYKRKTILNKKFIKIYISDIKIRKIKENRWEVIFKQEYFSDKIDDVTLKKLIIIKSNGKYCIKEERTIRRIK
;
A
#
# COMPACT_ATOMS: atom_id res chain seq x y z
N MET A 1 9.09 -26.35 -20.49
CA MET A 1 8.49 -25.04 -20.81
C MET A 1 8.82 -24.56 -22.22
N GLU A 2 10.00 -24.85 -22.78
CA GLU A 2 10.35 -24.50 -24.18
C GLU A 2 9.36 -25.03 -25.23
N ASN A 3 8.75 -26.20 -25.02
CA ASN A 3 7.79 -26.79 -25.94
C ASN A 3 6.52 -25.95 -26.14
N PHE A 4 6.14 -25.13 -25.16
CA PHE A 4 4.93 -24.33 -25.22
C PHE A 4 5.06 -23.14 -26.19
N PHE A 5 6.19 -22.40 -26.16
CA PHE A 5 6.38 -21.26 -27.07
C PHE A 5 6.53 -21.74 -28.52
N LYS A 6 7.30 -22.81 -28.74
CA LYS A 6 7.46 -23.45 -30.05
C LYS A 6 6.13 -23.93 -30.63
N PHE A 7 5.24 -24.49 -29.81
CA PHE A 7 3.89 -24.91 -30.24
C PHE A 7 3.08 -23.75 -30.87
N PHE A 8 3.24 -22.55 -30.33
CA PHE A 8 2.63 -21.33 -30.86
C PHE A 8 3.51 -20.61 -31.90
N GLY A 9 4.65 -21.17 -32.31
CA GLY A 9 5.57 -20.53 -33.26
C GLY A 9 6.26 -19.28 -32.72
N LEU A 10 6.38 -19.15 -31.39
CA LEU A 10 7.04 -18.04 -30.72
C LEU A 10 8.51 -18.39 -30.45
N LYS A 11 9.40 -17.41 -30.59
CA LYS A 11 10.84 -17.56 -30.34
C LYS A 11 11.16 -17.68 -28.86
N ASP A 12 10.42 -16.95 -28.02
CA ASP A 12 10.60 -16.87 -26.57
C ASP A 12 9.28 -16.46 -25.87
N ASP A 13 9.34 -16.02 -24.60
CA ASP A 13 8.16 -15.61 -23.81
C ASP A 13 7.80 -14.12 -24.01
N PRO A 14 6.78 -13.78 -24.84
CA PRO A 14 6.34 -12.39 -25.05
C PRO A 14 5.74 -11.74 -23.79
N PHE A 15 5.25 -12.54 -22.85
CA PHE A 15 4.50 -12.08 -21.68
C PHE A 15 5.26 -12.38 -20.37
N ARG A 16 6.59 -12.41 -20.44
CA ARG A 16 7.45 -12.41 -19.26
C ARG A 16 7.12 -11.22 -18.35
N VAL A 17 7.15 -11.46 -17.04
CA VAL A 17 6.86 -10.41 -16.03
C VAL A 17 8.10 -9.57 -15.76
N THR A 18 9.28 -10.13 -15.98
CA THR A 18 10.55 -9.41 -15.86
C THR A 18 10.62 -8.31 -16.92
N PRO A 19 10.99 -7.06 -16.55
CA PRO A 19 11.19 -5.98 -17.50
C PRO A 19 12.19 -6.36 -18.58
N ASP A 20 11.82 -6.12 -19.83
CA ASP A 20 12.64 -6.38 -21.02
C ASP A 20 12.48 -5.18 -21.96
N ILE A 21 13.61 -4.53 -22.26
CA ILE A 21 13.65 -3.28 -23.04
C ILE A 21 13.35 -3.57 -24.51
N GLU A 22 13.71 -4.74 -25.03
CA GLU A 22 13.45 -5.12 -26.43
C GLU A 22 11.96 -5.27 -26.71
N TYR A 23 11.21 -5.67 -25.68
CA TYR A 23 9.76 -5.78 -25.71
C TYR A 23 9.05 -4.56 -25.10
N PHE A 24 9.70 -3.39 -25.06
CA PHE A 24 9.09 -2.16 -24.58
C PHE A 24 7.99 -1.70 -25.56
N TYR A 25 6.76 -1.54 -25.07
CA TYR A 25 5.65 -0.99 -25.85
C TYR A 25 5.43 0.46 -25.45
N MET A 26 5.49 1.36 -26.42
CA MET A 26 5.37 2.80 -26.19
C MET A 26 3.90 3.23 -26.30
N SER A 27 3.17 3.19 -25.18
CA SER A 27 1.84 3.82 -25.11
C SER A 27 1.96 5.34 -25.00
N GLN A 28 0.85 6.07 -25.19
CA GLN A 28 0.89 7.54 -25.06
C GLN A 28 1.39 7.97 -23.68
N ALA A 29 0.92 7.31 -22.62
CA ALA A 29 1.37 7.58 -21.26
C ALA A 29 2.87 7.30 -21.05
N HIS A 30 3.46 6.36 -21.79
CA HIS A 30 4.91 6.10 -21.74
C HIS A 30 5.68 7.19 -22.47
N LYS A 31 5.15 7.66 -23.60
CA LYS A 31 5.73 8.77 -24.35
C LYS A 31 5.77 10.03 -23.48
N ASP A 32 4.66 10.40 -22.84
CA ASP A 32 4.59 11.58 -21.97
C ASP A 32 5.64 11.54 -20.84
N VAL A 33 5.91 10.35 -20.29
CA VAL A 33 6.92 10.16 -19.23
C VAL A 33 8.34 10.19 -19.78
N LEU A 34 8.58 9.62 -20.96
CA LEU A 34 9.87 9.74 -21.63
C LEU A 34 10.16 11.20 -21.97
N ASP A 35 9.20 11.92 -22.55
CA ASP A 35 9.32 13.34 -22.88
C ASP A 35 9.63 14.18 -21.62
N ALA A 36 9.02 13.85 -20.47
CA ALA A 36 9.36 14.46 -19.19
C ALA A 36 10.79 14.18 -18.71
N LEU A 37 11.29 12.95 -18.90
CA LEU A 37 12.66 12.57 -18.56
C LEU A 37 13.68 13.20 -19.52
N GLU A 38 13.37 13.28 -20.81
CA GLU A 38 14.19 13.98 -21.80
C GLU A 38 14.24 15.48 -21.51
N TYR A 39 13.11 16.08 -21.14
CA TYR A 39 13.07 17.47 -20.69
C TYR A 39 14.01 17.69 -19.49
N LEU A 40 13.92 16.82 -18.47
CA LEU A 40 14.84 16.86 -17.34
C LEU A 40 16.30 16.74 -17.82
N TYR A 41 16.61 15.73 -18.63
CA TYR A 41 17.95 15.54 -19.19
C TYR A 41 18.50 16.80 -19.85
N HIS A 42 17.72 17.46 -20.71
CA HIS A 42 18.16 18.65 -21.44
C HIS A 42 18.31 19.88 -20.55
N THR A 43 17.41 20.11 -19.60
CA THR A 43 17.51 21.28 -18.70
C THR A 43 18.64 21.14 -17.70
N GLY A 44 19.01 19.92 -17.31
CA GLY A 44 20.04 19.69 -16.29
C GLY A 44 19.59 20.01 -14.86
N GLU A 45 18.31 20.37 -14.65
CA GLU A 45 17.85 20.94 -13.39
C GLU A 45 16.69 20.20 -12.73
N GLY A 46 16.85 19.93 -11.43
CA GLY A 46 15.79 19.59 -10.51
C GLY A 46 15.38 18.11 -10.49
N PHE A 47 14.11 17.88 -10.16
CA PHE A 47 13.55 16.54 -9.98
C PHE A 47 12.52 16.21 -11.06
N ALA A 48 12.49 14.95 -11.45
CA ALA A 48 11.32 14.35 -12.10
C ALA A 48 10.63 13.39 -11.13
N VAL A 49 9.30 13.43 -11.10
CA VAL A 49 8.49 12.51 -10.31
C VAL A 49 7.58 11.71 -11.24
N ILE A 50 7.73 10.38 -11.21
CA ILE A 50 6.92 9.45 -11.99
C ILE A 50 5.99 8.68 -11.07
N ILE A 51 4.69 8.93 -11.21
CA ILE A 51 3.64 8.28 -10.40
C ILE A 51 2.90 7.27 -11.26
N GLY A 52 2.61 6.10 -10.70
CA GLY A 52 1.77 5.11 -11.38
C GLY A 52 1.47 3.91 -10.50
N GLU A 53 0.40 3.21 -10.82
CA GLU A 53 0.00 1.99 -10.12
C GLU A 53 1.07 0.88 -10.22
N PRO A 54 1.08 -0.10 -9.31
CA PRO A 54 1.97 -1.25 -9.42
C PRO A 54 1.80 -1.99 -10.76
N GLY A 55 2.89 -2.12 -11.52
CA GLY A 55 2.88 -2.84 -12.79
C GLY A 55 2.41 -2.04 -14.01
N THR A 56 2.42 -0.70 -13.93
CA THR A 56 2.17 0.19 -15.10
C THR A 56 3.38 0.40 -16.00
N GLY A 57 4.57 -0.04 -15.60
CA GLY A 57 5.79 0.06 -16.41
C GLY A 57 6.83 1.08 -15.95
N LYS A 58 6.64 1.77 -14.81
CA LYS A 58 7.56 2.81 -14.27
C LYS A 58 9.05 2.47 -14.41
N THR A 59 9.48 1.38 -13.78
CA THR A 59 10.86 0.88 -13.81
C THR A 59 11.34 0.62 -15.25
N THR A 60 10.48 0.04 -16.10
CA THR A 60 10.82 -0.25 -17.49
C THR A 60 10.99 1.04 -18.29
N THR A 61 10.16 2.06 -18.07
CA THR A 61 10.26 3.37 -18.73
C THR A 61 11.55 4.08 -18.35
N VAL A 62 11.90 4.10 -17.06
CA VAL A 62 13.17 4.71 -16.61
C VAL A 62 14.37 3.97 -17.20
N LYS A 63 14.36 2.63 -17.20
CA LYS A 63 15.42 1.85 -17.84
C LYS A 63 15.51 2.10 -19.34
N LYS A 64 14.39 2.29 -20.03
CA LYS A 64 14.36 2.64 -21.46
C LYS A 64 15.00 4.01 -21.70
N PHE A 65 14.68 5.00 -20.87
CA PHE A 65 15.32 6.32 -20.91
C PHE A 65 16.85 6.21 -20.70
N LEU A 66 17.30 5.53 -19.66
CA LEU A 66 18.74 5.34 -19.40
C LEU A 66 19.45 4.61 -20.56
N ALA A 67 18.79 3.61 -21.15
CA ALA A 67 19.33 2.88 -22.30
C ALA A 67 19.39 3.71 -23.59
N ASN A 68 18.67 4.83 -23.69
CA ASN A 68 18.79 5.76 -24.81
C ASN A 68 20.01 6.69 -24.68
N HIS A 69 20.62 6.79 -23.50
CA HIS A 69 21.79 7.65 -23.21
C HIS A 69 22.92 6.87 -22.52
N PRO A 70 23.43 5.77 -23.12
CA PRO A 70 24.32 4.82 -22.44
C PRO A 70 25.72 5.37 -22.15
N TYR A 71 26.17 6.43 -22.82
CA TYR A 71 27.51 6.99 -22.68
C TYR A 71 27.51 8.34 -21.93
N GLU A 72 26.37 9.04 -21.94
CA GLU A 72 26.21 10.37 -21.40
C GLU A 72 25.72 10.35 -19.95
N ILE A 73 24.85 9.40 -19.59
CA ILE A 73 24.26 9.31 -18.25
C ILE A 73 25.05 8.34 -17.37
N LEU A 74 25.58 8.86 -16.27
CA LEU A 74 26.04 8.07 -15.14
C LEU A 74 24.95 8.07 -14.07
N TYR A 75 24.58 6.90 -13.55
CA TYR A 75 23.47 6.85 -12.61
C TYR A 75 23.67 5.93 -11.41
N ALA A 76 23.05 6.30 -10.29
CA ALA A 76 22.85 5.43 -9.13
C ALA A 76 21.38 5.00 -9.06
N TYR A 77 21.11 3.69 -9.02
CA TYR A 77 19.74 3.16 -9.00
C TYR A 77 19.39 2.56 -7.63
N ILE A 78 18.56 3.26 -6.87
CA ILE A 78 18.16 2.87 -5.52
C ILE A 78 16.83 2.12 -5.54
N ILE A 79 16.86 0.80 -5.31
CA ILE A 79 15.68 -0.09 -5.34
C ILE A 79 15.04 -0.27 -3.94
N PHE A 80 15.77 -0.02 -2.86
CA PHE A 80 15.34 -0.29 -1.47
C PHE A 80 15.15 0.99 -0.64
N PRO A 81 14.04 1.73 -0.84
CA PRO A 81 13.81 3.05 -0.23
C PRO A 81 13.33 3.00 1.22
N SER A 82 13.89 2.14 2.08
CA SER A 82 13.69 2.24 3.54
C SER A 82 14.92 2.80 4.27
N PHE A 83 15.85 3.38 3.53
CA PHE A 83 17.08 3.96 4.06
C PHE A 83 16.82 5.29 4.77
N TYR A 84 17.49 5.45 5.91
CA TYR A 84 17.69 6.75 6.55
C TYR A 84 18.77 7.56 5.79
N PRO A 85 18.88 8.89 6.00
CA PRO A 85 19.75 9.78 5.21
C PRO A 85 21.17 9.26 4.97
N LEU A 86 21.89 8.89 6.05
CA LEU A 86 23.26 8.39 5.95
C LEU A 86 23.38 7.07 5.16
N GLU A 87 22.41 6.17 5.31
CA GLU A 87 22.39 4.89 4.57
C GLU A 87 22.13 5.14 3.08
N MET A 88 21.27 6.11 2.75
CA MET A 88 21.00 6.54 1.38
C MET A 88 22.27 7.09 0.72
N LEU A 89 22.97 8.01 1.40
CA LEU A 89 24.21 8.60 0.88
C LEU A 89 25.28 7.52 0.61
N ARG A 90 25.45 6.58 1.54
CA ARG A 90 26.36 5.44 1.36
C ARG A 90 25.94 4.52 0.21
N ALA A 91 24.64 4.29 0.03
CA ALA A 91 24.13 3.50 -1.09
C ALA A 91 24.40 4.19 -2.44
N ILE A 92 24.17 5.50 -2.53
CA ILE A 92 24.47 6.32 -3.72
C ILE A 92 25.97 6.23 -4.08
N LEU A 93 26.86 6.49 -3.10
CA LEU A 93 28.31 6.41 -3.31
C LEU A 93 28.74 5.02 -3.78
N ARG A 94 28.15 3.95 -3.23
CA ARG A 94 28.44 2.57 -3.63
C ARG A 94 28.02 2.27 -5.06
N GLU A 95 26.83 2.73 -5.48
CA GLU A 95 26.38 2.59 -6.87
C GLU A 95 27.31 3.30 -7.85
N PHE A 96 27.88 4.44 -7.44
CA PHE A 96 28.89 5.16 -8.20
C PHE A 96 30.31 4.58 -8.11
N GLY A 97 30.52 3.50 -7.35
CA GLY A 97 31.83 2.86 -7.17
C GLY A 97 32.79 3.63 -6.25
N VAL A 98 32.30 4.61 -5.49
CA VAL A 98 33.11 5.39 -4.54
C VAL A 98 33.23 4.62 -3.23
N LYS A 99 34.48 4.42 -2.78
CA LYS A 99 34.76 3.68 -1.53
C LYS A 99 34.31 4.47 -0.31
N THR A 100 33.62 3.78 0.61
CA THR A 100 33.17 4.33 1.89
C THR A 100 33.54 3.39 3.05
N SER A 101 33.82 3.93 4.23
CA SER A 101 34.10 3.20 5.47
C SER A 101 33.06 3.50 6.54
N PRO A 102 32.68 2.54 7.42
CA PRO A 102 31.64 2.71 8.42
C PRO A 102 31.87 3.89 9.39
N GLU A 103 33.12 4.24 9.64
CA GLU A 103 33.54 5.27 10.61
C GLU A 103 33.50 6.69 10.04
N GLU A 104 33.33 6.85 8.72
CA GLU A 104 33.33 8.16 8.08
C GLU A 104 32.12 8.99 8.50
N ALA A 105 32.39 10.27 8.79
CA ALA A 105 31.36 11.24 9.10
C ALA A 105 30.52 11.56 7.85
N GLU A 106 29.28 11.98 8.06
CA GLU A 106 28.36 12.35 6.99
C GLU A 106 28.93 13.48 6.10
N SER A 107 29.63 14.45 6.70
CA SER A 107 30.33 15.51 5.99
C SER A 107 31.37 15.00 5.00
N ASP A 108 32.11 13.95 5.37
CA ASP A 108 33.18 13.38 4.54
C ASP A 108 32.58 12.65 3.34
N LEU A 109 31.47 11.93 3.56
CA LEU A 109 30.73 11.26 2.49
C LEU A 109 30.12 12.28 1.52
N PHE A 110 29.60 13.39 2.04
CA PHE A 110 29.07 14.48 1.21
C PHE A 110 30.17 15.14 0.38
N ALA A 111 31.35 15.38 0.97
CA ALA A 111 32.51 15.92 0.26
C ALA A 111 32.96 14.98 -0.87
N LYS A 112 33.05 13.67 -0.60
CA LYS A 112 33.36 12.64 -1.61
C LYS A 112 32.35 12.62 -2.75
N LEU A 113 31.06 12.72 -2.43
CA LEU A 113 30.02 12.77 -3.46
C LEU A 113 30.20 14.03 -4.32
N LYS A 114 30.40 15.20 -3.70
CA LYS A 114 30.60 16.46 -4.42
C LYS A 114 31.81 16.39 -5.36
N GLU A 115 32.94 15.91 -4.88
CA GLU A 115 34.17 15.75 -5.67
C GLU A 115 33.93 14.81 -6.87
N PHE A 116 33.28 13.68 -6.62
CA PHE A 116 32.90 12.74 -7.68
C PHE A 116 32.01 13.40 -8.74
N LEU A 117 30.97 14.13 -8.33
CA LEU A 117 30.03 14.77 -9.24
C LEU A 117 30.71 15.86 -10.10
N ILE A 118 31.59 16.67 -9.50
CA ILE A 118 32.36 17.69 -10.23
C ILE A 118 33.22 17.02 -11.29
N LYS A 119 34.00 16.00 -10.91
CA LYS A 119 34.87 15.27 -11.84
C LYS A 119 34.07 14.68 -13.01
N LYS A 120 32.95 14.02 -12.74
CA LYS A 120 32.11 13.42 -13.79
C LYS A 120 31.49 14.44 -14.71
N LYS A 121 31.18 15.61 -14.19
CA LYS A 121 30.70 16.71 -15.01
C LYS A 121 31.79 17.31 -15.90
N GLU A 122 33.02 17.45 -15.41
CA GLU A 122 34.18 17.87 -16.22
C GLU A 122 34.50 16.87 -17.34
N GLU A 123 34.24 15.57 -17.11
CA GLU A 123 34.30 14.51 -18.10
C GLU A 123 33.12 14.54 -19.11
N GLY A 124 32.17 15.46 -18.96
CA GLY A 124 31.01 15.63 -19.85
C GLY A 124 29.80 14.73 -19.52
N HIS A 125 29.83 14.00 -18.41
CA HIS A 125 28.72 13.14 -18.00
C HIS A 125 27.63 13.89 -17.24
N LYS A 126 26.38 13.47 -17.42
CA LYS A 126 25.25 13.87 -16.58
C LYS A 126 25.01 12.83 -15.50
N VAL A 127 24.92 13.26 -14.26
CA VAL A 127 24.73 12.36 -13.13
C VAL A 127 23.28 12.32 -12.67
N PHE A 128 22.72 11.11 -12.61
CA PHE A 128 21.35 10.85 -12.19
C PHE A 128 21.31 10.00 -10.92
N ILE A 129 20.38 10.31 -10.02
CA ILE A 129 19.97 9.39 -8.95
C ILE A 129 18.52 8.99 -9.22
N ILE A 130 18.30 7.68 -9.37
CA ILE A 130 16.98 7.11 -9.55
C ILE A 130 16.58 6.45 -8.25
N VAL A 131 15.46 6.88 -7.68
CA VAL A 131 14.89 6.28 -6.48
C VAL A 131 13.57 5.62 -6.84
N ASP A 132 13.54 4.28 -6.84
CA ASP A 132 12.33 3.52 -7.07
C ASP A 132 11.54 3.30 -5.77
N GLU A 133 10.22 3.18 -5.89
CA GLU A 133 9.26 3.04 -4.78
C GLU A 133 9.41 4.13 -3.68
N ALA A 134 9.71 5.37 -4.08
CA ALA A 134 10.08 6.49 -3.20
C ALA A 134 9.01 6.86 -2.15
N GLN A 135 7.76 6.40 -2.29
CA GLN A 135 6.74 6.58 -1.24
C GLN A 135 7.17 5.98 0.11
N ASN A 136 8.08 4.99 0.10
CA ASN A 136 8.57 4.34 1.30
C ASN A 136 9.70 5.11 2.00
N LEU A 137 10.33 6.10 1.35
CA LEU A 137 11.44 6.86 1.95
C LEU A 137 10.98 7.62 3.19
N PRO A 138 11.72 7.63 4.30
CA PRO A 138 11.45 8.58 5.39
C PRO A 138 11.38 10.03 4.90
N ILE A 139 10.64 10.90 5.61
CA ILE A 139 10.54 12.32 5.26
C ILE A 139 11.92 12.98 5.34
N GLU A 140 12.70 12.59 6.33
CA GLU A 140 14.07 13.03 6.56
C GLU A 140 14.97 12.70 5.37
N THR A 141 14.82 11.51 4.77
CA THR A 141 15.58 11.12 3.57
C THR A 141 15.13 11.87 2.31
N MET A 142 13.85 12.23 2.22
CA MET A 142 13.33 13.06 1.12
C MET A 142 13.89 14.49 1.21
N GLU A 143 14.03 15.04 2.42
CA GLU A 143 14.72 16.31 2.64
C GLU A 143 16.23 16.21 2.37
N GLU A 144 16.86 15.08 2.66
CA GLU A 144 18.27 14.88 2.28
C GLU A 144 18.46 14.92 0.76
N LEU A 145 17.56 14.29 -0.01
CA LEU A 145 17.59 14.38 -1.47
C LEU A 145 17.41 15.83 -1.95
N ARG A 146 16.58 16.62 -1.27
CA ARG A 146 16.45 18.07 -1.54
C ARG A 146 17.80 18.78 -1.30
N ILE A 147 18.50 18.48 -0.21
CA ILE A 147 19.82 19.07 0.09
C ILE A 147 20.83 18.67 -0.98
N LEU A 148 20.89 17.39 -1.35
CA LEU A 148 21.79 16.88 -2.39
C LEU A 148 21.55 17.54 -3.75
N SER A 149 20.30 17.85 -4.10
CA SER A 149 19.97 18.55 -5.35
C SER A 149 20.52 19.98 -5.43
N ASN A 150 20.94 20.56 -4.30
CA ASN A 150 21.61 21.86 -4.28
C ASN A 150 23.10 21.77 -4.59
N LEU A 151 23.65 20.57 -4.81
CA LEU A 151 25.03 20.43 -5.27
C LEU A 151 25.18 21.04 -6.66
N GLU A 152 25.93 22.13 -6.73
CA GLU A 152 26.15 22.92 -7.94
C GLU A 152 27.56 23.49 -7.99
N THR A 153 28.00 23.80 -9.20
CA THR A 153 29.11 24.72 -9.44
C THR A 153 28.57 26.15 -9.50
N ASN A 154 29.44 27.16 -9.66
CA ASN A 154 29.01 28.55 -9.84
C ASN A 154 28.11 28.79 -11.06
N ARG A 155 28.01 27.82 -11.98
CA ARG A 155 27.29 27.97 -13.24
C ARG A 155 26.17 26.96 -13.43
N GLU A 156 26.28 25.76 -12.84
CA GLU A 156 25.39 24.66 -13.20
C GLU A 156 25.22 23.64 -12.07
N LYS A 157 24.03 23.00 -12.03
CA LYS A 157 23.73 21.86 -11.16
C LYS A 157 24.61 20.65 -11.48
N LEU A 158 24.94 19.87 -10.46
CA LEU A 158 25.79 18.68 -10.56
C LEU A 158 24.98 17.37 -10.64
N LEU A 159 23.70 17.40 -10.28
CA LEU A 159 22.91 16.21 -10.03
C LEU A 159 21.45 16.40 -10.43
N GLN A 160 20.87 15.36 -11.02
CA GLN A 160 19.44 15.27 -11.35
C GLN A 160 18.82 14.06 -10.66
N ILE A 161 17.58 14.19 -10.19
CA ILE A 161 16.94 13.15 -9.37
C ILE A 161 15.62 12.72 -9.98
N VAL A 162 15.43 11.41 -10.16
CA VAL A 162 14.18 10.81 -10.62
C VAL A 162 13.57 10.00 -9.49
N LEU A 163 12.40 10.41 -9.02
CA LEU A 163 11.64 9.68 -8.01
C LEU A 163 10.51 8.92 -8.68
N THR A 164 10.49 7.60 -8.55
CA THR A 164 9.37 6.78 -9.04
C THR A 164 8.58 6.22 -7.88
N GLY A 165 7.26 6.17 -8.01
CA GLY A 165 6.41 5.68 -6.93
C GLY A 165 4.96 5.49 -7.30
N GLN A 166 4.17 5.15 -6.29
CA GLN A 166 2.73 4.96 -6.37
C GLN A 166 1.98 6.25 -6.04
N THR A 167 0.65 6.26 -6.03
CA THR A 167 -0.15 7.47 -5.73
C THR A 167 0.10 7.99 -4.31
N GLU A 168 0.60 7.14 -3.42
CA GLU A 168 1.09 7.48 -2.09
C GLU A 168 2.28 8.45 -2.13
N LEU A 169 3.15 8.37 -3.14
CA LEU A 169 4.26 9.30 -3.32
C LEU A 169 3.72 10.71 -3.59
N GLU A 170 2.71 10.83 -4.45
CA GLU A 170 2.06 12.10 -4.74
C GLU A 170 1.49 12.73 -3.47
N LYS A 171 0.76 11.94 -2.66
CA LYS A 171 0.21 12.40 -1.39
C LYS A 171 1.31 12.85 -0.43
N LYS A 172 2.42 12.12 -0.39
CA LYS A 172 3.57 12.41 0.47
C LYS A 172 4.28 13.71 0.08
N ILE A 173 4.59 13.90 -1.19
CA ILE A 173 5.24 15.13 -1.70
C ILE A 173 4.39 16.37 -1.42
N ASN A 174 3.07 16.22 -1.37
CA ASN A 174 2.15 17.31 -1.04
C ASN A 174 2.03 17.60 0.46
N MET A 175 2.74 16.88 1.34
CA MET A 175 2.75 17.17 2.77
C MET A 175 3.47 18.50 3.05
N PRO A 176 3.01 19.29 4.03
CA PRO A 176 3.65 20.56 4.41
C PRO A 176 5.15 20.43 4.70
N GLU A 177 5.56 19.32 5.30
CA GLU A 177 6.95 19.01 5.64
C GLU A 177 7.87 18.90 4.42
N LEU A 178 7.33 18.55 3.25
CA LEU A 178 8.07 18.40 1.98
C LEU A 178 7.83 19.55 1.01
N ARG A 179 7.29 20.69 1.49
CA ARG A 179 7.01 21.85 0.64
C ARG A 179 8.25 22.31 -0.13
N GLN A 180 9.41 22.35 0.53
CA GLN A 180 10.65 22.79 -0.10
C GLN A 180 11.13 21.83 -1.19
N LEU A 181 11.03 20.52 -0.95
CA LEU A 181 11.31 19.52 -1.98
C LEU A 181 10.34 19.67 -3.16
N LYS A 182 9.04 19.87 -2.88
CA LYS A 182 8.02 20.02 -3.93
C LYS A 182 8.31 21.18 -4.87
N GLU A 183 8.82 22.30 -4.34
CA GLU A 183 9.22 23.47 -5.14
C GLU A 183 10.45 23.20 -6.04
N ARG A 184 11.20 22.11 -5.80
CA ARG A 184 12.31 21.66 -6.66
C ARG A 184 11.88 20.66 -7.74
N ILE A 185 10.62 20.21 -7.73
CA ILE A 185 10.13 19.27 -8.73
C ILE A 185 9.81 20.01 -10.02
N THR A 186 10.66 19.78 -11.03
CA THR A 186 10.54 20.39 -12.35
C THR A 186 9.40 19.77 -13.15
N VAL A 187 9.23 18.44 -13.04
CA VAL A 187 8.22 17.71 -13.81
C VAL A 187 7.59 16.59 -13.01
N VAL A 188 6.27 16.46 -13.15
CA VAL A 188 5.49 15.34 -12.62
C VAL A 188 4.80 14.63 -13.78
N ALA A 189 5.12 13.37 -13.99
CA ALA A 189 4.54 12.54 -15.03
C ALA A 189 3.75 11.37 -14.43
N LYS A 190 2.61 11.02 -15.05
CA LYS A 190 1.72 9.96 -14.55
C LYS A 190 1.61 8.81 -15.55
N LEU A 191 2.01 7.62 -15.13
CA LEU A 191 1.79 6.37 -15.87
C LEU A 191 0.42 5.79 -15.52
N ARG A 192 -0.57 6.10 -16.36
CA ARG A 192 -1.89 5.45 -16.31
C ARG A 192 -1.84 4.01 -16.84
N ASN A 193 -2.85 3.22 -16.48
CA ASN A 193 -3.10 1.95 -17.16
C ASN A 193 -3.47 2.20 -18.63
N LEU A 194 -3.25 1.19 -19.46
CA LEU A 194 -3.66 1.20 -20.86
C LEU A 194 -5.17 1.32 -20.99
N ASP A 195 -5.63 1.99 -22.04
CA ASP A 195 -7.02 1.86 -22.46
C ASP A 195 -7.25 0.53 -23.20
N PHE A 196 -8.47 0.31 -23.68
CA PHE A 196 -8.84 -0.92 -24.35
C PHE A 196 -8.08 -1.11 -25.67
N ASN A 197 -7.94 -0.06 -26.49
CA ASN A 197 -7.27 -0.14 -27.77
C ASN A 197 -5.76 -0.36 -27.56
N GLU A 198 -5.16 0.41 -26.65
CA GLU A 198 -3.76 0.23 -26.27
C GLU A 198 -3.49 -1.16 -25.70
N THR A 199 -4.45 -1.77 -24.97
CA THR A 199 -4.34 -3.15 -24.47
C THR A 199 -4.31 -4.16 -25.61
N VAL A 200 -5.16 -3.98 -26.62
CA VAL A 200 -5.17 -4.84 -27.82
C VAL A 200 -3.84 -4.70 -28.57
N ASP A 201 -3.38 -3.48 -28.79
CA ASP A 201 -2.15 -3.18 -29.52
C ASP A 201 -0.92 -3.68 -28.76
N TYR A 202 -0.91 -3.55 -27.44
CA TYR A 202 0.12 -4.11 -26.58
C TYR A 202 0.26 -5.63 -26.74
N ILE A 203 -0.86 -6.36 -26.70
CA ILE A 203 -0.86 -7.83 -26.85
C ILE A 203 -0.35 -8.22 -28.25
N LYS A 204 -0.83 -7.55 -29.29
CA LYS A 204 -0.39 -7.79 -30.68
C LYS A 204 1.10 -7.51 -30.84
N TYR A 205 1.56 -6.36 -30.35
CA TYR A 205 2.97 -5.96 -30.38
C TYR A 205 3.88 -7.01 -29.71
N LYS A 206 3.50 -7.51 -28.53
CA LYS A 206 4.26 -8.55 -27.84
C LYS A 206 4.35 -9.84 -28.66
N LEU A 207 3.24 -10.28 -29.25
CA LEU A 207 3.20 -11.48 -30.10
C LEU A 207 4.01 -11.33 -31.39
N GLU A 208 3.94 -10.15 -32.01
CA GLU A 208 4.72 -9.79 -33.19
C GLU A 208 6.22 -9.82 -32.89
N LYS A 209 6.66 -9.17 -31.80
CA LYS A 209 8.06 -9.17 -31.36
C LYS A 209 8.59 -10.57 -31.07
N ALA A 210 7.75 -11.44 -30.49
CA ALA A 210 8.10 -12.84 -30.27
C ALA A 210 8.03 -13.73 -31.54
N GLY A 211 7.69 -13.15 -32.69
CA GLY A 211 7.82 -13.79 -34.00
C GLY A 211 6.55 -14.40 -34.57
N ASN A 212 5.40 -14.30 -33.89
CA ASN A 212 4.13 -14.79 -34.45
C ASN A 212 2.94 -13.84 -34.22
N PRO A 213 2.70 -12.88 -35.13
CA PRO A 213 1.54 -12.01 -35.07
C PRO A 213 0.21 -12.70 -35.45
N LYS A 214 0.26 -13.92 -36.01
CA LYS A 214 -0.91 -14.62 -36.56
C LYS A 214 -1.67 -15.47 -35.54
N ILE A 215 -1.26 -15.47 -34.27
CA ILE A 215 -2.00 -16.18 -33.22
C ILE A 215 -3.41 -15.60 -33.13
N HIS A 216 -4.40 -16.43 -33.44
CA HIS A 216 -5.79 -16.00 -33.48
C HIS A 216 -6.36 -15.89 -32.06
N ILE A 217 -6.69 -14.66 -31.66
CA ILE A 217 -7.39 -14.32 -30.43
C ILE A 217 -8.74 -13.70 -30.82
N PRO A 218 -9.88 -14.34 -30.48
CA PRO A 218 -11.19 -13.78 -30.76
C PRO A 218 -11.41 -12.41 -30.09
N TRP A 219 -12.13 -11.50 -30.74
CA TRP A 219 -12.36 -10.13 -30.24
C TRP A 219 -12.90 -10.07 -28.79
N TYR A 220 -13.83 -10.97 -28.45
CA TYR A 220 -14.42 -11.01 -27.11
C TYR A 220 -13.39 -11.39 -26.01
N ILE A 221 -12.32 -12.11 -26.36
CA ILE A 221 -11.24 -12.46 -25.43
C ILE A 221 -10.45 -11.21 -25.05
N TYR A 222 -10.15 -10.31 -25.98
CA TYR A 222 -9.52 -9.02 -25.67
C TYR A 222 -10.36 -8.20 -24.69
N ARG A 223 -11.68 -8.13 -24.91
CA ARG A 223 -12.60 -7.43 -23.98
C ARG A 223 -12.55 -8.02 -22.58
N LEU A 224 -12.48 -9.34 -22.46
CA LEU A 224 -12.35 -10.01 -21.16
C LEU A 224 -10.98 -9.74 -20.53
N ILE A 225 -9.88 -9.86 -21.28
CA ILE A 225 -8.54 -9.55 -20.79
C ILE A 225 -8.49 -8.13 -20.25
N PHE A 226 -9.00 -7.14 -21.00
CA PHE A 226 -9.08 -5.76 -20.55
C PHE A 226 -9.95 -5.62 -19.29
N LYS A 227 -11.12 -6.27 -19.24
CA LYS A 227 -12.00 -6.24 -18.07
C LYS A 227 -11.32 -6.76 -16.79
N TYR A 228 -10.52 -7.82 -16.87
CA TYR A 228 -9.86 -8.39 -15.68
C TYR A 228 -8.53 -7.70 -15.36
N SER A 229 -7.80 -7.24 -16.37
CA SER A 229 -6.53 -6.53 -16.17
C SER A 229 -6.70 -5.05 -15.84
N GLN A 230 -7.81 -4.43 -16.25
CA GLN A 230 -8.03 -2.98 -16.22
C GLN A 230 -6.90 -2.19 -16.89
N GLY A 231 -6.30 -2.76 -17.95
CA GLY A 231 -5.19 -2.14 -18.70
C GLY A 231 -3.84 -2.18 -18.01
N ASN A 232 -3.69 -2.91 -16.89
CA ASN A 232 -2.43 -3.04 -16.18
C ASN A 232 -1.49 -4.05 -16.88
N PHE A 233 -0.30 -3.62 -17.31
CA PHE A 233 0.67 -4.45 -18.05
C PHE A 233 0.97 -5.77 -17.35
N ARG A 234 1.27 -5.73 -16.04
CA ARG A 234 1.59 -6.95 -15.28
C ARG A 234 0.43 -7.94 -15.29
N LYS A 235 -0.81 -7.46 -15.09
CA LYS A 235 -2.00 -8.32 -15.15
C LYS A 235 -2.24 -8.87 -16.54
N ILE A 236 -2.10 -8.04 -17.59
CA ILE A 236 -2.21 -8.50 -18.98
C ILE A 236 -1.22 -9.63 -19.25
N ASN A 237 0.05 -9.45 -18.90
CA ASN A 237 1.10 -10.45 -19.09
C ASN A 237 0.79 -11.75 -18.36
N LEU A 238 0.38 -11.68 -17.09
CA LEU A 238 0.00 -12.86 -16.33
C LEU A 238 -1.18 -13.61 -16.96
N ILE A 239 -2.23 -12.89 -17.35
CA ILE A 239 -3.43 -13.47 -17.98
C ILE A 239 -3.06 -14.13 -19.30
N MET A 240 -2.32 -13.43 -20.17
CA MET A 240 -1.95 -13.93 -21.49
C MET A 240 -1.05 -15.16 -21.38
N ARG A 241 0.00 -15.10 -20.56
CA ARG A 241 0.92 -16.22 -20.36
C ARG A 241 0.19 -17.48 -19.87
N ARG A 242 -0.72 -17.33 -18.90
CA ARG A 242 -1.53 -18.44 -18.38
C ARG A 242 -2.55 -18.95 -19.40
N THR A 243 -3.15 -18.05 -20.18
CA THR A 243 -4.11 -18.41 -21.24
C THR A 243 -3.44 -19.22 -22.33
N LEU A 244 -2.27 -18.78 -22.79
CA LEU A 244 -1.46 -19.50 -23.77
C LEU A 244 -1.02 -20.88 -23.23
N MET A 245 -0.60 -20.95 -21.95
CA MET A 245 -0.26 -22.22 -21.31
C MET A 245 -1.44 -23.19 -21.24
N ALA A 246 -2.64 -22.71 -20.87
CA ALA A 246 -3.85 -23.53 -20.83
C ALA A 246 -4.26 -24.01 -22.24
N ALA A 247 -4.07 -23.19 -23.26
CA ALA A 247 -4.32 -23.57 -24.64
C ALA A 247 -3.33 -24.64 -25.15
N TYR A 248 -2.07 -24.59 -24.72
CA TYR A 248 -1.07 -25.62 -25.01
C TYR A 248 -1.39 -26.95 -24.35
N VAL A 249 -1.80 -26.95 -23.07
CA VAL A 249 -2.23 -28.18 -22.37
C VAL A 249 -3.45 -28.83 -23.06
N ASP A 250 -4.31 -28.01 -23.67
CA ASP A 250 -5.45 -28.45 -24.47
C ASP A 250 -5.10 -28.71 -25.95
N GLU A 251 -3.81 -28.68 -26.31
CA GLU A 251 -3.28 -28.87 -27.67
C GLU A 251 -3.97 -27.99 -28.73
N SER A 252 -4.43 -26.81 -28.33
CA SER A 252 -5.22 -25.91 -29.17
C SER A 252 -4.39 -24.69 -29.59
N LYS A 253 -4.08 -24.59 -30.89
CA LYS A 253 -3.44 -23.38 -31.47
C LYS A 253 -4.35 -22.14 -31.51
N LYS A 254 -5.66 -22.32 -31.32
CA LYS A 254 -6.65 -21.23 -31.22
C LYS A 254 -6.99 -20.95 -29.76
N ILE A 255 -7.00 -19.69 -29.36
CA ILE A 255 -7.38 -19.28 -28.00
C ILE A 255 -8.91 -19.27 -27.86
N LYS A 256 -9.42 -20.04 -26.89
CA LYS A 256 -10.85 -20.20 -26.60
C LYS A 256 -11.17 -19.65 -25.20
N TYR A 257 -12.44 -19.37 -24.96
CA TYR A 257 -12.92 -18.92 -23.65
C TYR A 257 -12.50 -19.83 -22.49
N LYS A 258 -12.50 -21.15 -22.68
CA LYS A 258 -12.10 -22.12 -21.63
C LYS A 258 -10.66 -21.91 -21.16
N HIS A 259 -9.73 -21.57 -22.06
CA HIS A 259 -8.33 -21.33 -21.72
C HIS A 259 -8.16 -20.05 -20.88
N LEU A 260 -8.86 -18.98 -21.27
CA LEU A 260 -8.88 -17.74 -20.50
C LEU A 260 -9.54 -17.95 -19.13
N LYS A 261 -10.66 -18.69 -19.08
CA LYS A 261 -11.37 -18.97 -17.83
C LYS A 261 -10.46 -19.72 -16.84
N GLU A 262 -9.72 -20.71 -17.32
CA GLU A 262 -8.74 -21.43 -16.49
C GLU A 262 -7.65 -20.49 -15.98
N ALA A 263 -7.07 -19.67 -16.88
CA ALA A 263 -6.07 -18.67 -16.50
C ALA A 263 -6.57 -17.71 -15.40
N LEU A 264 -7.79 -17.19 -15.54
CA LEU A 264 -8.40 -16.28 -14.56
C LEU A 264 -8.69 -16.97 -13.23
N LYS A 265 -9.05 -18.25 -13.24
CA LYS A 265 -9.25 -19.06 -12.03
C LYS A 265 -7.93 -19.27 -11.30
N THR A 266 -6.88 -19.68 -12.01
CA THR A 266 -5.54 -19.89 -11.42
C THR A 266 -4.96 -18.61 -10.84
N LEU A 267 -5.24 -17.45 -11.45
CA LEU A 267 -4.76 -16.15 -10.99
C LEU A 267 -5.62 -15.52 -9.87
N GLY A 268 -6.72 -16.16 -9.46
CA GLY A 268 -7.65 -15.62 -8.45
C GLY A 268 -8.54 -14.47 -8.95
N PHE A 269 -8.39 -14.01 -10.19
CA PHE A 269 -9.18 -12.91 -10.76
C PHE A 269 -10.67 -13.25 -10.96
N TYR A 270 -11.01 -14.54 -11.00
CA TYR A 270 -12.40 -15.00 -11.14
C TYR A 270 -13.21 -14.82 -9.85
N GLU A 271 -12.60 -14.98 -8.68
CA GLU A 271 -13.28 -14.87 -7.38
C GLU A 271 -13.51 -13.40 -6.99
N GLU A 272 -12.50 -12.53 -7.18
CA GLU A 272 -12.63 -11.07 -6.96
C GLU A 272 -13.78 -10.45 -7.76
N ALA A 273 -14.01 -10.91 -9.00
CA ALA A 273 -15.07 -10.41 -9.85
C ALA A 273 -16.47 -10.94 -9.46
N LYS A 274 -16.55 -12.15 -8.89
CA LYS A 274 -17.81 -12.75 -8.42
C LYS A 274 -18.27 -12.09 -7.13
N GLU A 275 -17.36 -11.81 -6.20
CA GLU A 275 -17.65 -11.07 -4.97
C GLU A 275 -18.12 -9.63 -5.24
N LYS A 276 -17.42 -8.90 -6.11
CA LYS A 276 -17.84 -7.53 -6.51
C LYS A 276 -19.21 -7.50 -7.19
N LYS A 277 -19.55 -8.52 -7.99
CA LYS A 277 -20.89 -8.65 -8.59
C LYS A 277 -21.96 -8.94 -7.53
N LYS A 278 -21.71 -9.90 -6.62
CA LYS A 278 -22.64 -10.23 -5.53
C LYS A 278 -22.95 -8.99 -4.68
N LEU A 279 -21.93 -8.20 -4.35
CA LEU A 279 -22.09 -6.96 -3.57
C LEU A 279 -22.91 -5.90 -4.33
N LYS A 280 -22.71 -5.75 -5.65
CA LYS A 280 -23.54 -4.86 -6.49
C LYS A 280 -25.00 -5.29 -6.56
N TYR A 281 -25.29 -6.59 -6.72
CA TYR A 281 -26.67 -7.09 -6.74
C TYR A 281 -27.35 -6.95 -5.37
N LEU A 282 -26.62 -7.17 -4.27
CA LEU A 282 -27.13 -6.92 -2.92
C LEU A 282 -27.44 -5.43 -2.70
N ALA A 283 -26.57 -4.52 -3.18
CA ALA A 283 -26.84 -3.09 -3.12
C ALA A 283 -28.09 -2.71 -3.94
N LEU A 284 -28.22 -3.24 -5.16
CA LEU A 284 -29.39 -2.98 -6.02
C LEU A 284 -30.68 -3.55 -5.40
N ALA A 285 -30.62 -4.75 -4.81
CA ALA A 285 -31.72 -5.33 -4.06
C ALA A 285 -32.11 -4.50 -2.83
N SER A 286 -31.12 -3.91 -2.13
CA SER A 286 -31.39 -3.04 -0.98
C SER A 286 -32.06 -1.72 -1.37
N VAL A 287 -31.73 -1.17 -2.54
CA VAL A 287 -32.42 0.01 -3.10
C VAL A 287 -33.86 -0.32 -3.48
N ILE A 288 -34.09 -1.47 -4.14
CA ILE A 288 -35.45 -1.93 -4.47
C ILE A 288 -36.27 -2.14 -3.20
N LEU A 289 -35.68 -2.76 -2.17
CA LEU A 289 -36.34 -2.96 -0.87
C LEU A 289 -36.68 -1.63 -0.19
N ALA A 290 -35.79 -0.64 -0.24
CA ALA A 290 -36.06 0.70 0.31
C ALA A 290 -37.21 1.42 -0.42
N ILE A 291 -37.29 1.28 -1.75
CA ILE A 291 -38.40 1.83 -2.55
C ILE A 291 -39.72 1.14 -2.19
N LEU A 292 -39.73 -0.19 -2.08
CA LEU A 292 -40.92 -0.96 -1.69
C LEU A 292 -41.40 -0.58 -0.28
N LEU A 293 -40.48 -0.47 0.68
CA LEU A 293 -40.80 -0.02 2.04
C LEU A 293 -41.34 1.42 2.05
N GLY A 294 -40.75 2.32 1.26
CA GLY A 294 -41.24 3.69 1.08
C GLY A 294 -42.67 3.74 0.55
N LEU A 295 -42.99 2.92 -0.44
CA LEU A 295 -44.35 2.82 -1.01
C LEU A 295 -45.37 2.27 0.00
N THR A 296 -44.99 1.27 0.82
CA THR A 296 -45.86 0.75 1.89
C THR A 296 -46.07 1.76 3.02
N GLY A 297 -45.05 2.56 3.36
CA GLY A 297 -45.16 3.64 4.33
C GLY A 297 -46.10 4.75 3.86
N THR A 298 -46.02 5.14 2.58
CA THR A 298 -46.94 6.11 1.99
C THR A 298 -48.37 5.57 1.89
N PHE A 299 -48.55 4.27 1.62
CA PHE A 299 -49.86 3.63 1.58
C PHE A 299 -50.51 3.52 2.97
N SER A 300 -49.71 3.21 4.00
CA SER A 300 -50.17 3.19 5.39
C SER A 300 -50.53 4.59 5.90
N TRP A 301 -49.78 5.63 5.50
CA TRP A 301 -50.11 7.02 5.80
C TRP A 301 -51.37 7.49 5.07
N PHE A 302 -51.55 7.07 3.81
CA PHE A 302 -52.75 7.35 3.02
C PHE A 302 -54.01 6.68 3.61
N LEU A 303 -53.92 5.43 4.05
CA LEU A 303 -55.01 4.75 4.76
C LEU A 303 -55.32 5.42 6.11
N TYR A 304 -54.30 5.85 6.84
CA TYR A 304 -54.47 6.61 8.09
C TYR A 304 -55.14 7.98 7.84
N ALA A 305 -54.79 8.66 6.76
CA ALA A 305 -55.38 9.94 6.36
C ALA A 305 -56.85 9.79 5.93
N ILE A 306 -57.20 8.69 5.25
CA ILE A 306 -58.60 8.36 4.93
C ILE A 306 -59.39 8.00 6.20
N ALA A 307 -58.77 7.29 7.15
CA ALA A 307 -59.43 6.87 8.38
C ALA A 307 -59.68 8.02 9.39
N THR A 308 -59.05 9.18 9.21
CA THR A 308 -59.11 10.31 10.17
C THR A 308 -59.78 11.57 9.63
N GLY A 309 -60.46 11.48 8.49
CA GLY A 309 -61.23 12.60 7.94
C GLY A 309 -62.62 12.74 8.54
N GLU A 310 -62.76 13.37 9.72
CA GLU A 310 -63.75 14.45 9.97
C GLU A 310 -63.73 14.99 11.42
N LYS A 311 -63.99 16.32 11.50
CA LYS A 311 -64.31 17.18 12.67
C LYS A 311 -63.17 17.86 13.44
N LYS A 312 -63.01 19.16 13.12
CA LYS A 312 -62.65 20.25 14.03
C LYS A 312 -63.82 20.58 14.97
N ILE A 313 -63.54 20.92 16.23
CA ILE A 313 -64.17 22.00 17.03
C ILE A 313 -63.19 22.40 18.16
N ASN A 314 -63.04 23.71 18.36
CA ASN A 314 -62.27 24.37 19.42
C ASN A 314 -62.93 24.21 20.80
N SER A 315 -62.13 24.08 21.86
CA SER A 315 -62.29 24.80 23.13
C SER A 315 -61.18 24.43 24.14
N GLU A 316 -60.43 25.42 24.62
CA GLU A 316 -59.91 25.46 26.01
C GLU A 316 -60.99 26.10 26.90
N PRO A 317 -61.09 25.85 28.23
CA PRO A 317 -59.97 25.99 29.17
C PRO A 317 -59.91 25.07 30.42
N ALA A 318 -58.77 25.17 31.12
CA ALA A 318 -58.58 25.14 32.58
C ALA A 318 -58.66 23.83 33.43
N GLN A 319 -57.59 23.67 34.21
CA GLN A 319 -57.47 23.25 35.62
C GLN A 319 -57.34 21.77 36.06
N TYR A 320 -56.09 21.45 36.44
CA TYR A 320 -55.58 20.96 37.75
C TYR A 320 -56.17 19.74 38.48
N LYS A 321 -55.20 18.94 38.99
CA LYS A 321 -55.22 17.92 40.08
C LYS A 321 -55.81 16.56 39.69
N ASN A 322 -55.28 15.41 40.10
CA ASN A 322 -54.20 15.03 41.01
C ASN A 322 -53.98 13.51 40.87
N MET A 323 -52.81 13.01 41.31
CA MET A 323 -52.62 11.73 42.03
C MET A 323 -52.95 10.41 41.27
N THR A 324 -52.17 9.32 41.29
CA THR A 324 -50.92 8.91 41.96
C THR A 324 -50.54 7.54 41.40
N LYS A 325 -49.26 7.16 41.55
CA LYS A 325 -48.76 5.77 41.70
C LYS A 325 -48.82 4.91 40.41
N THR A 326 -47.80 4.14 40.02
CA THR A 326 -46.87 3.39 40.86
C THR A 326 -45.49 3.23 40.20
N GLN A 327 -44.48 3.24 41.06
CA GLN A 327 -43.06 2.96 40.85
C GLN A 327 -42.78 1.62 40.16
N HIS A 328 -41.71 1.55 39.37
CA HIS A 328 -40.53 0.79 39.80
C HIS A 328 -39.28 1.14 38.97
N THR A 329 -38.43 1.97 39.58
CA THR A 329 -36.98 1.91 39.42
C THR A 329 -36.46 1.13 40.63
N GLN A 330 -35.67 0.07 40.43
CA GLN A 330 -34.66 -0.44 41.38
C GLN A 330 -33.88 -1.53 40.64
N HIS A 331 -32.61 -1.31 40.33
CA HIS A 331 -31.41 -1.62 41.13
C HIS A 331 -30.74 -2.87 40.58
N LEU A 332 -29.46 -2.75 40.22
CA LEU A 332 -28.48 -3.76 40.59
C LEU A 332 -27.23 -3.03 41.05
N LYS A 333 -27.06 -3.07 42.37
CA LYS A 333 -25.83 -2.73 43.10
C LYS A 333 -24.83 -3.86 42.91
N ALA A 334 -23.59 -3.49 43.21
CA ALA A 334 -22.47 -4.33 43.54
C ALA A 334 -22.84 -5.64 44.26
N GLU A 335 -22.32 -6.75 43.75
CA GLU A 335 -21.95 -7.90 44.55
C GLU A 335 -20.44 -8.13 44.42
N THR A 336 -19.72 -7.69 45.45
CA THR A 336 -18.47 -8.30 45.87
C THR A 336 -18.76 -9.72 46.34
N ARG A 337 -18.35 -10.73 45.58
CA ARG A 337 -18.20 -12.10 46.07
C ARG A 337 -16.72 -12.44 46.07
N GLY A 338 -16.17 -12.53 47.28
CA GLY A 338 -14.80 -12.97 47.51
C GLY A 338 -14.63 -14.42 47.08
N GLU A 339 -13.88 -14.65 46.02
CA GLU A 339 -13.25 -15.94 45.78
C GLU A 339 -11.83 -15.88 46.33
N LYS A 340 -11.57 -16.72 47.33
CA LYS A 340 -10.24 -17.02 47.85
C LYS A 340 -9.35 -17.43 46.67
N LYS A 341 -8.41 -16.57 46.29
CA LYS A 341 -7.37 -16.92 45.32
C LYS A 341 -6.58 -18.11 45.84
N LYS A 342 -6.77 -19.28 45.22
CA LYS A 342 -5.76 -20.34 45.24
C LYS A 342 -4.45 -19.70 44.76
N VAL A 343 -3.45 -19.66 45.63
CA VAL A 343 -2.11 -19.17 45.29
C VAL A 343 -1.51 -20.21 44.33
N HIS A 344 -1.73 -19.99 43.03
CA HIS A 344 -0.97 -20.68 42.01
C HIS A 344 0.48 -20.22 42.11
N PRO A 345 1.46 -21.13 41.95
CA PRO A 345 2.86 -20.73 41.85
C PRO A 345 2.99 -19.65 40.77
N PRO A 346 3.89 -18.66 40.93
CA PRO A 346 3.99 -17.55 40.00
C PRO A 346 4.18 -18.11 38.59
N LEU A 347 3.23 -17.82 37.70
CA LEU A 347 3.23 -18.24 36.30
C LEU A 347 4.63 -18.03 35.72
N LYS A 348 5.14 -18.97 34.93
CA LYS A 348 6.40 -18.79 34.20
C LYS A 348 6.34 -17.44 33.45
N PRO A 349 7.46 -16.68 33.33
CA PRO A 349 7.45 -15.37 32.67
C PRO A 349 6.78 -15.36 31.30
N GLU A 350 6.94 -16.43 30.53
CA GLU A 350 6.29 -16.61 29.22
C GLU A 350 4.76 -16.63 29.30
N GLU A 351 4.18 -17.32 30.30
CA GLU A 351 2.74 -17.36 30.53
C GLU A 351 2.20 -15.99 30.99
N GLN A 352 2.97 -15.28 31.82
CA GLN A 352 2.62 -13.90 32.20
C GLN A 352 2.62 -12.96 30.98
N ILE A 353 3.56 -13.16 30.04
CA ILE A 353 3.65 -12.38 28.80
C ILE A 353 2.50 -12.72 27.84
N LYS A 354 2.11 -14.00 27.72
CA LYS A 354 0.92 -14.39 26.93
C LYS A 354 -0.35 -13.73 27.49
N GLU A 355 -0.53 -13.74 28.80
CA GLU A 355 -1.67 -13.09 29.46
C GLU A 355 -1.62 -11.56 29.35
N PHE A 356 -0.42 -10.97 29.35
CA PHE A 356 -0.22 -9.56 29.04
C PHE A 356 -0.68 -9.22 27.61
N ILE A 357 -0.23 -9.99 26.61
CA ILE A 357 -0.61 -9.80 25.20
C ILE A 357 -2.12 -9.97 25.02
N LYS A 358 -2.72 -10.96 25.67
CA LYS A 358 -4.18 -11.18 25.63
C LYS A 358 -4.95 -9.97 26.14
N ARG A 359 -4.54 -9.37 27.26
CA ARG A 359 -5.20 -8.19 27.83
C ARG A 359 -4.99 -6.94 27.00
N TRP A 360 -3.77 -6.76 26.46
CA TRP A 360 -3.48 -5.69 25.48
C TRP A 360 -4.37 -5.82 24.24
N LYS A 361 -4.45 -7.01 23.64
CA LYS A 361 -5.33 -7.32 22.50
C LYS A 361 -6.79 -6.98 22.81
N ASN A 362 -7.28 -7.43 23.97
CA ASN A 362 -8.67 -7.19 24.39
C ASN A 362 -8.98 -5.68 24.52
N SER A 363 -8.08 -4.89 25.11
CA SER A 363 -8.29 -3.43 25.21
C SER A 363 -8.37 -2.75 23.85
N TRP A 364 -7.71 -3.31 22.84
CA TRP A 364 -7.77 -2.81 21.47
C TRP A 364 -9.10 -3.20 20.80
N GLU A 365 -9.55 -4.45 20.93
CA GLU A 365 -10.84 -4.92 20.39
C GLU A 365 -12.03 -4.19 21.01
N THR A 366 -12.00 -3.92 22.32
CA THR A 366 -13.04 -3.14 23.01
C THR A 366 -12.91 -1.63 22.83
N GLN A 367 -11.90 -1.18 22.07
CA GLN A 367 -11.59 0.23 21.82
C GLN A 367 -11.43 1.07 23.11
N ASP A 368 -11.02 0.43 24.22
CA ASP A 368 -10.68 1.09 25.48
C ASP A 368 -9.29 1.72 25.35
N PHE A 369 -9.29 2.94 24.81
CA PHE A 369 -8.06 3.62 24.41
C PHE A 369 -7.11 3.91 25.58
N LEU A 370 -7.66 4.31 26.74
CA LEU A 370 -6.84 4.61 27.92
C LEU A 370 -6.19 3.34 28.48
N ARG A 371 -6.92 2.22 28.50
CA ARG A 371 -6.35 0.94 28.88
C ARG A 371 -5.33 0.44 27.86
N TYR A 372 -5.61 0.60 26.57
CA TYR A 372 -4.69 0.24 25.49
C TYR A 372 -3.35 0.97 25.61
N ILE A 373 -3.37 2.29 25.79
CA ILE A 373 -2.13 3.08 25.87
C ILE A 373 -1.33 2.77 27.15
N SER A 374 -2.01 2.36 28.24
CA SER A 374 -1.35 1.98 29.50
C SER A 374 -0.42 0.76 29.41
N TYR A 375 -0.53 -0.04 28.35
CA TYR A 375 0.35 -1.18 28.10
C TYR A 375 1.72 -0.78 27.53
N TYR A 376 1.91 0.48 27.13
CA TYR A 376 3.16 0.98 26.58
C TYR A 376 4.00 1.68 27.65
N CYS A 377 5.32 1.53 27.57
CA CYS A 377 6.23 2.21 28.48
C CYS A 377 6.28 3.72 28.19
N LYS A 378 6.63 4.56 29.19
CA LYS A 378 6.78 6.01 28.99
C LYS A 378 7.88 6.34 27.97
N ASP A 379 8.93 5.52 27.92
CA ASP A 379 10.03 5.62 26.97
C ASP A 379 9.80 4.77 25.69
N PHE A 380 8.55 4.42 25.39
CA PHE A 380 8.19 3.64 24.21
C PHE A 380 8.66 4.30 22.91
N ARG A 381 9.17 3.47 21.99
CA ARG A 381 9.58 3.89 20.64
C ARG A 381 8.97 3.01 19.57
N TRP A 382 8.59 3.65 18.46
CA TRP A 382 8.21 2.97 17.23
C TRP A 382 8.72 3.79 16.03
N ALA A 383 8.49 3.31 14.81
CA ALA A 383 8.98 3.95 13.59
C ALA A 383 8.55 5.43 13.43
N GLY A 384 7.40 5.82 13.99
CA GLY A 384 6.88 7.20 13.94
C GLY A 384 7.17 8.06 15.17
N GLY A 385 8.09 7.64 16.05
CA GLY A 385 8.56 8.43 17.20
C GLY A 385 8.24 7.84 18.57
N GLY A 386 8.06 8.71 19.56
CA GLY A 386 7.81 8.34 20.96
C GLY A 386 6.34 8.08 21.30
N ILE A 387 6.07 7.89 22.59
CA ILE A 387 4.73 7.55 23.13
C ILE A 387 3.65 8.59 22.80
N GLU A 388 3.96 9.89 22.80
CA GLU A 388 2.98 10.95 22.49
C GLU A 388 2.48 10.90 21.05
N LYS A 389 3.40 10.73 20.09
CA LYS A 389 3.07 10.56 18.66
C LYS A 389 2.29 9.26 18.45
N TRP A 390 2.66 8.19 19.15
CA TRP A 390 1.94 6.91 19.13
C TRP A 390 0.52 7.05 19.64
N GLU A 391 0.33 7.73 20.77
CA GLU A 391 -0.99 7.99 21.35
C GLU A 391 -1.87 8.76 20.38
N LYS A 392 -1.37 9.87 19.82
CA LYS A 392 -2.12 10.69 18.85
C LYS A 392 -2.51 9.89 17.61
N TYR A 393 -1.61 9.07 17.07
CA TYR A 393 -1.88 8.20 15.94
C TYR A 393 -2.92 7.13 16.27
N LYS A 394 -2.70 6.38 17.36
CA LYS A 394 -3.58 5.27 17.74
C LYS A 394 -4.96 5.74 18.13
N ARG A 395 -5.10 6.88 18.82
CA ARG A 395 -6.39 7.49 19.16
C ARG A 395 -7.26 7.67 17.93
N LYS A 396 -6.69 8.23 16.85
CA LYS A 396 -7.39 8.41 15.57
C LYS A 396 -7.74 7.08 14.91
N THR A 397 -6.82 6.12 14.90
CA THR A 397 -7.03 4.84 14.20
C THR A 397 -7.93 3.85 14.92
N ILE A 398 -8.01 3.92 16.25
CA ILE A 398 -8.82 3.02 17.08
C ILE A 398 -10.24 3.57 17.20
N LEU A 399 -10.41 4.86 17.53
CA LEU A 399 -11.74 5.42 17.80
C LEU A 399 -12.57 5.71 16.54
N ASN A 400 -11.92 5.81 15.37
CA ASN A 400 -12.61 6.02 14.08
C ASN A 400 -13.04 4.71 13.40
N LYS A 401 -13.22 3.62 14.16
CA LYS A 401 -13.63 2.30 13.66
C LYS A 401 -14.95 1.90 14.30
N LYS A 402 -15.84 1.29 13.52
CA LYS A 402 -17.11 0.75 14.04
C LYS A 402 -16.90 -0.54 14.81
N PHE A 403 -15.89 -1.33 14.43
CA PHE A 403 -15.48 -2.52 15.15
C PHE A 403 -14.00 -2.81 14.90
N ILE A 404 -13.38 -3.54 15.83
CA ILE A 404 -12.03 -4.07 15.71
C ILE A 404 -12.04 -5.53 16.18
N LYS A 405 -11.55 -6.44 15.34
CA LYS A 405 -11.29 -7.85 15.71
C LYS A 405 -9.84 -8.20 15.40
N ILE A 406 -9.18 -8.88 16.33
CA ILE A 406 -7.75 -9.19 16.23
C ILE A 406 -7.54 -10.65 16.59
N TYR A 407 -6.96 -11.44 15.71
CA TYR A 407 -6.51 -12.79 16.02
C TYR A 407 -4.99 -12.80 16.12
N ILE A 408 -4.48 -13.39 17.21
CA ILE A 408 -3.05 -13.54 17.45
C ILE A 408 -2.73 -15.03 17.46
N SER A 409 -1.79 -15.45 16.61
CA SER A 409 -1.32 -16.82 16.50
C SER A 409 0.20 -16.87 16.39
N ASP A 410 0.78 -18.07 16.45
CA ASP A 410 2.22 -18.31 16.29
C ASP A 410 3.11 -17.48 17.24
N ILE A 411 2.69 -17.31 18.49
CA ILE A 411 3.43 -16.52 19.48
C ILE A 411 4.74 -17.23 19.83
N LYS A 412 5.87 -16.59 19.50
CA LYS A 412 7.23 -16.98 19.87
C LYS A 412 7.78 -15.96 20.86
N ILE A 413 8.18 -16.42 22.04
CA ILE A 413 8.74 -15.59 23.10
C ILE A 413 10.21 -15.96 23.29
N ARG A 414 11.09 -14.97 23.26
CA ARG A 414 12.53 -15.14 23.49
C ARG A 414 13.01 -14.14 24.54
N LYS A 415 13.60 -14.64 25.63
CA LYS A 415 14.25 -13.78 26.63
C LYS A 415 15.53 -13.18 26.02
N ILE A 416 15.65 -11.85 26.03
CA ILE A 416 16.84 -11.14 25.55
C ILE A 416 17.77 -10.81 26.73
N LYS A 417 17.19 -10.33 27.84
CA LYS A 417 17.88 -10.03 29.11
C LYS A 417 16.96 -10.37 30.29
N GLU A 418 17.45 -10.24 31.52
CA GLU A 418 16.73 -10.60 32.75
C GLU A 418 15.28 -10.07 32.79
N ASN A 419 15.08 -8.81 32.39
CA ASN A 419 13.77 -8.12 32.38
C ASN A 419 13.32 -7.67 31.00
N ARG A 420 13.79 -8.33 29.92
CA ARG A 420 13.48 -7.94 28.53
C ARG A 420 13.25 -9.15 27.64
N TRP A 421 12.11 -9.17 26.96
CA TRP A 421 11.68 -10.24 26.07
C TRP A 421 11.35 -9.70 24.69
N GLU A 422 11.69 -10.47 23.68
CA GLU A 422 11.20 -10.33 22.33
C GLU A 422 10.01 -11.24 22.14
N VAL A 423 8.92 -10.72 21.59
CA VAL A 423 7.74 -11.50 21.26
C VAL A 423 7.40 -11.28 19.79
N ILE A 424 7.39 -12.38 19.03
CA ILE A 424 7.03 -12.39 17.62
C ILE A 424 5.74 -13.17 17.47
N PHE A 425 4.76 -12.64 16.74
CA PHE A 425 3.49 -13.33 16.50
C PHE A 425 2.85 -12.92 15.18
N LYS A 426 2.00 -13.78 14.65
CA LYS A 426 1.11 -13.46 13.53
C LYS A 426 -0.12 -12.74 14.09
N GLN A 427 -0.48 -11.62 13.46
CA GLN A 427 -1.63 -10.81 13.81
C GLN A 427 -2.54 -10.68 12.58
N GLU A 428 -3.78 -11.13 12.71
CA GLU A 428 -4.84 -10.91 11.72
C GLU A 428 -5.78 -9.86 12.29
N TYR A 429 -5.84 -8.70 11.64
CA TYR A 429 -6.63 -7.55 12.05
C TYR A 429 -7.79 -7.37 11.08
N PHE A 430 -8.99 -7.17 11.62
CA PHE A 430 -10.21 -6.92 10.85
C PHE A 430 -10.95 -5.70 11.41
N SER A 431 -11.47 -4.86 10.52
CA SER A 431 -12.29 -3.70 10.89
C SER A 431 -13.28 -3.33 9.79
N ASP A 432 -14.13 -2.33 10.02
CA ASP A 432 -15.08 -1.81 9.03
C ASP A 432 -14.41 -1.12 7.82
N LYS A 433 -13.09 -0.88 7.85
CA LYS A 433 -12.37 -0.13 6.80
C LYS A 433 -11.16 -0.85 6.22
N ILE A 434 -10.53 -1.74 6.99
CA ILE A 434 -9.30 -2.42 6.59
C ILE A 434 -9.17 -3.75 7.30
N ASP A 435 -8.68 -4.72 6.53
CA ASP A 435 -8.22 -6.03 7.01
C ASP A 435 -6.73 -6.15 6.68
N ASP A 436 -5.93 -6.65 7.62
CA ASP A 436 -4.48 -6.76 7.46
C ASP A 436 -3.96 -7.99 8.20
N VAL A 437 -3.03 -8.73 7.60
CA VAL A 437 -2.34 -9.84 8.25
C VAL A 437 -0.86 -9.51 8.32
N THR A 438 -0.30 -9.49 9.52
CA THR A 438 1.07 -9.03 9.78
C THR A 438 1.84 -9.99 10.66
N LEU A 439 3.14 -10.08 10.45
CA LEU A 439 4.07 -10.61 11.44
C LEU A 439 4.57 -9.45 12.29
N LYS A 440 4.23 -9.47 13.58
CA LYS A 440 4.55 -8.42 14.55
C LYS A 440 5.73 -8.85 15.42
N LYS A 441 6.52 -7.86 15.85
CA LYS A 441 7.56 -7.98 16.87
C LYS A 441 7.33 -6.94 17.95
N LEU A 442 7.27 -7.37 19.20
CA LEU A 442 7.25 -6.53 20.38
C LEU A 442 8.52 -6.74 21.20
N ILE A 443 9.06 -5.65 21.75
CA ILE A 443 10.02 -5.72 22.85
C ILE A 443 9.27 -5.38 24.13
N ILE A 444 9.11 -6.36 25.01
CA ILE A 444 8.42 -6.20 26.29
C ILE A 444 9.47 -6.14 27.40
N ILE A 445 9.31 -5.20 28.32
CA ILE A 445 10.13 -5.11 29.53
C ILE A 445 9.26 -5.29 30.77
N LYS A 446 9.87 -5.81 31.84
CA LYS A 446 9.26 -5.87 33.16
C LYS A 446 9.92 -4.82 34.05
N SER A 447 9.14 -3.87 34.55
CA SER A 447 9.59 -2.82 35.48
C SER A 447 8.59 -2.69 36.62
N ASN A 448 9.07 -2.66 37.87
CA ASN A 448 8.23 -2.57 39.08
C ASN A 448 7.09 -3.62 39.12
N GLY A 449 7.41 -4.86 38.73
CA GLY A 449 6.44 -5.97 38.71
C GLY A 449 5.42 -5.93 37.58
N LYS A 450 5.41 -4.89 36.72
CA LYS A 450 4.49 -4.74 35.58
C LYS A 450 5.22 -4.89 34.26
N TYR A 451 4.57 -5.52 33.29
CA TYR A 451 5.06 -5.57 31.91
C TYR A 451 4.60 -4.32 31.16
N CYS A 452 5.43 -3.81 30.26
CA CYS A 452 5.04 -2.81 29.28
C CYS A 452 5.78 -3.03 27.95
N ILE A 453 5.16 -2.58 26.85
CA ILE A 453 5.73 -2.61 25.51
C ILE A 453 6.68 -1.43 25.38
N LYS A 454 7.96 -1.73 25.15
CA LYS A 454 9.01 -0.73 24.91
C LYS A 454 9.18 -0.41 23.43
N GLU A 455 9.01 -1.41 22.56
CA GLU A 455 9.05 -1.22 21.11
C GLU A 455 8.00 -2.09 20.42
N GLU A 456 7.34 -1.55 19.39
CA GLU A 456 6.45 -2.29 18.49
C GLU A 456 6.90 -2.09 17.04
N ARG A 457 7.06 -3.20 16.31
CA ARG A 457 7.41 -3.19 14.88
C ARG A 457 6.60 -4.21 14.09
N THR A 458 6.17 -3.83 12.90
CA THR A 458 5.71 -4.79 11.89
C THR A 458 6.93 -5.32 11.13
N ILE A 459 7.20 -6.62 11.21
CA ILE A 459 8.30 -7.27 10.47
C ILE A 459 7.93 -7.32 8.98
N ARG A 460 6.75 -7.86 8.67
CA ARG A 460 6.22 -7.96 7.31
C ARG A 460 4.70 -8.08 7.31
N ARG A 461 4.07 -7.71 6.20
CA ARG A 461 2.69 -8.10 5.90
C ARG A 461 2.71 -9.49 5.27
N ILE A 462 1.79 -10.35 5.70
CA ILE A 462 1.57 -11.68 5.16
C ILE A 462 0.38 -11.53 4.23
N LYS A 463 0.60 -11.67 2.93
CA LYS A 463 -0.48 -11.63 1.93
C LYS A 463 -1.19 -12.96 1.86
#